data_AF-A0A4U0QNA0-F1
#
_entry.id   AF-A0A4U0QNA0-F1
#
_cell.length_a   1.000
_cell.length_b   1.000
_cell.length_c   1.000
_cell.angle_alpha   90.00
_cell.angle_beta   90.00
_cell.angle_gamma   90.00
#
_symmetry.space_group_name_H-M   'P 1'
#
loop_
_entity.id
_entity.type
_entity.pdbx_description
1 polymer ?
#
loop_
_entity_poly.entity_id
_entity_poly.type
_entity_poly.pdbx_seq_one_letter_code
_entity_poly.pdbx_strand_id
1 'polypeptide(L)'
;MTRTLAIALALGLAPAAVLAQEAAPDAPEATAPDPAATYEAARNQLGILQYCNDQGFSGPEAVEAQAQLVALLPEGDPAAGETAELKGAEGTVALGDTELTMAEAVEARGSTVEATCQQIEAAVNEIAPSLPAG
;
A
#
# COMPACT_ATOMS: atom_id res chain seq x y z
N MET A 1 -24.24 8.26 -44.46
CA MET A 1 -23.47 8.72 -45.63
C MET A 1 -22.04 8.26 -45.45
N THR A 2 -21.53 7.46 -46.40
CA THR A 2 -20.10 7.19 -46.74
C THR A 2 -19.13 6.79 -45.62
N ARG A 3 -18.28 5.77 -45.76
CA ARG A 3 -17.93 4.91 -46.89
C ARG A 3 -17.09 3.75 -46.31
N THR A 4 -17.46 2.55 -46.72
CA THR A 4 -16.68 1.32 -46.66
C THR A 4 -15.25 1.55 -47.15
N LEU A 5 -14.25 1.06 -46.40
CA LEU A 5 -12.94 0.71 -46.92
C LEU A 5 -12.64 -0.72 -46.46
N ALA A 6 -12.80 -1.64 -47.40
CA ALA A 6 -12.26 -2.98 -47.33
C ALA A 6 -10.77 -2.91 -47.65
N ILE A 7 -9.93 -3.53 -46.82
CA ILE A 7 -8.60 -3.97 -47.23
C ILE A 7 -8.48 -5.43 -46.81
N ALA A 8 -8.66 -6.31 -47.78
CA ALA A 8 -8.23 -7.69 -47.71
C ALA A 8 -6.79 -7.76 -48.22
N LEU A 9 -5.86 -8.24 -47.40
CA LEU A 9 -4.56 -8.70 -47.89
C LEU A 9 -4.13 -9.99 -47.16
N ALA A 10 -4.33 -11.08 -47.90
CA ALA A 10 -3.49 -12.26 -48.09
C ALA A 10 -2.81 -12.97 -46.89
N LEU A 11 -3.13 -14.26 -46.78
CA LEU A 11 -2.33 -15.31 -46.14
C LEU A 11 -0.93 -15.41 -46.77
N GLY A 12 0.09 -15.52 -45.92
CA GLY A 12 1.41 -16.05 -46.25
C GLY A 12 2.02 -16.74 -45.02
N LEU A 13 2.40 -18.02 -45.17
CA LEU A 13 2.99 -18.87 -44.13
C LEU A 13 4.53 -18.76 -44.12
N ALA A 14 5.10 -18.39 -42.95
CA ALA A 14 6.37 -18.81 -42.31
C ALA A 14 7.75 -18.64 -43.04
N PRO A 15 8.90 -18.83 -42.35
CA PRO A 15 9.47 -18.15 -41.17
C PRO A 15 10.96 -17.72 -41.38
N ALA A 16 11.46 -16.69 -40.70
CA ALA A 16 12.87 -16.56 -40.21
C ALA A 16 13.18 -15.14 -39.70
N ALA A 17 13.74 -15.12 -38.49
CA ALA A 17 14.41 -14.04 -37.76
C ALA A 17 14.93 -12.82 -38.55
N VAL A 18 14.52 -11.63 -38.10
CA VAL A 18 15.43 -10.56 -37.71
C VAL A 18 14.79 -9.84 -36.54
N LEU A 19 15.45 -9.91 -35.38
CA LEU A 19 15.12 -9.11 -34.20
C LEU A 19 15.50 -7.65 -34.52
N ALA A 20 14.59 -6.92 -35.15
CA ALA A 20 14.61 -5.46 -35.08
C ALA A 20 14.04 -5.10 -33.71
N GLN A 21 14.92 -5.12 -32.71
CA GLN A 21 14.63 -4.57 -31.39
C GLN A 21 14.61 -3.05 -31.56
N GLU A 22 13.48 -2.54 -32.04
CA GLU A 22 13.12 -1.14 -31.87
C GLU A 22 13.21 -0.89 -30.36
N ALA A 23 14.18 -0.08 -29.97
CA ALA A 23 14.38 0.35 -28.59
C ALA A 23 13.05 0.90 -28.09
N ALA A 24 12.32 0.08 -27.34
CA ALA A 24 11.20 0.54 -26.56
C ALA A 24 11.74 1.64 -25.64
N PRO A 25 11.07 2.80 -25.54
CA PRO A 25 11.45 3.80 -24.56
C PRO A 25 11.52 3.13 -23.19
N ASP A 26 12.62 3.35 -22.47
CA ASP A 26 12.83 2.91 -21.09
C ASP A 26 11.54 3.12 -20.31
N ALA A 27 10.83 2.02 -20.02
CA ALA A 27 9.77 2.06 -19.03
C ALA A 27 10.46 2.45 -17.72
N PRO A 28 9.98 3.46 -16.99
CA PRO A 28 10.60 3.85 -15.73
C PRO A 28 10.68 2.61 -14.84
N GLU A 29 11.90 2.25 -14.42
CA GLU A 29 12.10 1.23 -13.40
C GLU A 29 11.24 1.61 -12.19
N ALA A 30 10.35 0.72 -11.79
CA ALA A 30 9.61 0.88 -10.55
C ALA A 30 10.64 0.82 -9.42
N THR A 31 11.05 1.99 -8.91
CA THR A 31 11.94 2.09 -7.75
C THR A 31 11.29 1.32 -6.60
N ALA A 32 12.00 0.33 -6.06
CA ALA A 32 11.56 -0.35 -4.85
C ALA A 32 11.36 0.69 -3.74
N PRO A 33 10.32 0.54 -2.90
CA PRO A 33 10.08 1.48 -1.80
C PRO A 33 11.30 1.55 -0.88
N ASP A 34 11.64 2.75 -0.45
CA ASP A 34 12.73 3.00 0.49
C ASP A 34 12.47 2.22 1.80
N PRO A 35 13.41 1.36 2.24
CA PRO A 35 13.25 0.61 3.49
C PRO A 35 12.99 1.50 4.71
N ALA A 36 13.60 2.68 4.79
CA ALA A 36 13.39 3.61 5.90
C ALA A 36 11.95 4.14 5.91
N ALA A 37 11.48 4.64 4.76
CA ALA A 37 10.09 5.06 4.60
C ALA A 37 9.09 3.92 4.84
N THR A 38 9.45 2.68 4.49
CA THR A 38 8.61 1.49 4.72
C THR A 38 8.48 1.19 6.22
N TYR A 39 9.58 1.27 6.97
CA TYR A 39 9.57 1.10 8.42
C TYR A 39 8.71 2.18 9.09
N GLU A 40 8.91 3.45 8.78
CA GLU A 40 8.13 4.55 9.35
C GLU A 40 6.64 4.45 9.02
N ALA A 41 6.29 4.12 7.77
CA ALA A 41 4.90 3.91 7.38
C ALA A 41 4.25 2.74 8.13
N ALA A 42 4.97 1.62 8.32
CA ALA A 42 4.45 0.49 9.07
C ALA A 42 4.25 0.82 10.56
N ARG A 43 5.15 1.63 11.15
CA ARG A 43 4.99 2.16 12.52
C ARG A 43 3.81 3.12 12.62
N ASN A 44 3.60 4.01 11.65
CA ASN A 44 2.40 4.85 11.58
C ASN A 44 1.13 4.00 11.47
N GLN A 45 1.15 2.94 10.66
CA GLN A 45 0.03 2.03 10.51
C GLN A 45 -0.30 1.27 11.80
N LEU A 46 0.72 0.89 12.57
CA LEU A 46 0.57 0.34 13.93
C LEU A 46 -0.15 1.33 14.85
N GLY A 47 0.28 2.59 14.87
CA GLY A 47 -0.39 3.65 15.63
C GLY A 47 -1.85 3.84 15.21
N ILE A 48 -2.14 3.82 13.90
CA ILE A 48 -3.51 3.93 13.40
C ILE A 48 -4.40 2.78 13.90
N LEU A 49 -3.87 1.56 13.98
CA LEU A 49 -4.62 0.44 14.53
C LEU A 49 -4.84 0.56 16.04
N GLN A 50 -3.90 1.16 16.78
CA GLN A 50 -4.11 1.51 18.19
C GLN A 50 -5.25 2.54 18.32
N TYR A 51 -5.22 3.61 17.51
CA TYR A 51 -6.30 4.58 17.44
C TYR A 51 -7.65 3.93 17.11
N CYS A 52 -7.70 3.06 16.11
CA CYS A 52 -8.91 2.33 15.72
C CYS A 52 -9.44 1.43 16.86
N ASN A 53 -8.55 0.75 17.58
CA ASN A 53 -8.89 -0.07 18.74
C ASN A 53 -9.43 0.78 19.90
N ASP A 54 -8.79 1.91 20.21
CA ASP A 54 -9.21 2.82 21.28
C ASP A 54 -10.59 3.43 21.01
N GLN A 55 -10.93 3.61 19.73
CA GLN A 55 -12.25 4.07 19.29
C GLN A 55 -13.31 2.95 19.27
N GLY A 56 -12.91 1.69 19.46
CA GLY A 56 -13.78 0.52 19.39
C GLY A 56 -14.14 0.08 17.97
N PHE A 57 -13.35 0.48 16.97
CA PHE A 57 -13.58 0.15 15.55
C PHE A 57 -12.73 -1.00 15.03
N SER A 58 -11.74 -1.48 15.81
CA SER A 58 -10.97 -2.70 15.53
C SER A 58 -10.62 -3.46 16.80
N GLY A 59 -10.25 -4.74 16.68
CA GLY A 59 -9.77 -5.56 17.80
C GLY A 59 -8.27 -5.40 18.12
N PRO A 60 -7.84 -5.80 19.34
CA PRO A 60 -6.43 -5.79 19.74
C PRO A 60 -5.56 -6.76 18.91
N GLU A 61 -6.15 -7.80 18.32
CA GLU A 61 -5.46 -8.77 17.48
C GLU A 61 -4.86 -8.11 16.23
N ALA A 62 -5.52 -7.09 15.67
CA ALA A 62 -5.00 -6.35 14.52
C ALA A 62 -3.75 -5.52 14.89
N VAL A 63 -3.73 -4.94 16.09
CA VAL A 63 -2.57 -4.22 16.62
C VAL A 63 -1.39 -5.18 16.78
N GLU A 64 -1.64 -6.37 17.35
CA GLU A 64 -0.61 -7.38 17.54
C GLU A 64 -0.03 -7.87 16.19
N ALA A 65 -0.88 -8.19 15.24
CA ALA A 65 -0.45 -8.63 13.91
C ALA A 65 0.34 -7.54 13.17
N GLN A 66 -0.05 -6.27 13.28
CA GLN A 66 0.73 -5.16 12.71
C GLN A 66 2.08 -4.99 13.41
N ALA A 67 2.16 -5.19 14.72
CA ALA A 67 3.42 -5.13 15.46
C ALA A 67 4.38 -6.26 15.02
N GLN A 68 3.85 -7.47 14.81
CA GLN A 68 4.61 -8.58 14.26
C GLN A 68 5.11 -8.28 12.84
N LEU A 69 4.27 -7.69 11.98
CA LEU A 69 4.68 -7.24 10.65
C LEU A 69 5.82 -6.22 10.69
N VAL A 70 5.75 -5.24 11.59
CA VAL A 70 6.83 -4.26 11.81
C VAL A 70 8.13 -4.97 12.19
N ALA A 71 8.07 -5.98 13.06
CA ALA A 71 9.26 -6.71 13.50
C ALA A 71 9.94 -7.54 12.39
N LEU A 72 9.24 -7.80 11.28
CA LEU A 72 9.80 -8.48 10.11
C LEU A 72 10.48 -7.52 9.12
N LEU A 73 10.28 -6.22 9.27
CA LEU A 73 10.92 -5.22 8.41
C LEU A 73 12.40 -5.05 8.77
N PRO A 74 13.24 -4.65 7.80
CA PRO A 74 14.56 -4.13 8.13
C PRO A 74 14.46 -3.00 9.16
N GLU A 75 15.39 -2.95 10.11
CA GLU A 75 15.42 -1.87 11.11
C GLU A 75 15.57 -0.50 10.42
N GLY A 76 14.70 0.44 10.80
CA GLY A 76 14.79 1.85 10.45
C GLY A 76 15.28 2.71 11.62
N ASP A 77 15.13 4.03 11.53
CA ASP A 77 15.42 4.94 12.64
C ASP A 77 14.34 4.78 13.74
N PRO A 78 14.71 4.37 14.97
CA PRO A 78 13.75 4.18 16.06
C PRO A 78 12.99 5.46 16.43
N ALA A 79 13.64 6.62 16.41
CA ALA A 79 13.01 7.88 16.82
C ALA A 79 11.99 8.37 15.77
N ALA A 80 12.31 8.19 14.49
CA ALA A 80 11.38 8.45 13.40
C ALA A 80 10.19 7.49 13.46
N GLY A 81 10.44 6.20 13.69
CA GLY A 81 9.40 5.20 13.86
C GLY A 81 8.49 5.46 15.07
N GLU A 82 9.02 5.88 16.21
CA GLU A 82 8.22 6.26 17.39
C GLU A 82 7.36 7.49 17.11
N THR A 83 7.94 8.50 16.45
CA THR A 83 7.19 9.71 16.03
C THR A 83 6.05 9.33 15.07
N ALA A 84 6.30 8.42 14.14
CA ALA A 84 5.31 7.95 13.18
C ALA A 84 4.17 7.18 13.86
N GLU A 85 4.50 6.28 14.80
CA GLU A 85 3.51 5.54 15.60
C GLU A 85 2.65 6.48 16.45
N LEU A 86 3.25 7.45 17.13
CA LEU A 86 2.50 8.45 17.92
C LEU A 86 1.51 9.24 17.07
N LYS A 87 1.93 9.71 15.89
CA LYS A 87 1.01 10.36 14.92
C LYS A 87 -0.14 9.44 14.53
N GLY A 88 0.15 8.16 14.29
CA GLY A 88 -0.86 7.17 13.98
C GLY A 88 -1.88 7.01 15.11
N ALA A 89 -1.40 6.92 16.35
CA ALA A 89 -2.22 6.80 17.55
C ALA A 89 -3.09 8.05 17.80
N GLU A 90 -2.68 9.21 17.30
CA GLU A 90 -3.48 10.45 17.27
C GLU A 90 -4.49 10.48 16.11
N GLY A 91 -4.56 9.43 15.28
CA GLY A 91 -5.44 9.35 14.12
C GLY A 91 -4.91 10.12 12.91
N THR A 92 -3.59 10.26 12.77
CA THR A 92 -2.93 10.93 11.64
C THR A 92 -2.24 9.91 10.73
N VAL A 93 -2.55 9.97 9.44
CA VAL A 93 -1.87 9.20 8.40
C VAL A 93 -0.65 9.99 7.95
N ALA A 94 0.54 9.44 8.18
CA ALA A 94 1.82 10.04 7.78
C ALA A 94 2.43 9.24 6.61
N LEU A 95 2.58 9.90 5.46
CA LEU A 95 3.16 9.33 4.23
C LEU A 95 4.31 10.23 3.77
N GLY A 96 5.52 9.94 4.26
CA GLY A 96 6.68 10.81 4.08
C GLY A 96 6.39 12.20 4.65
N ASP A 97 6.55 13.24 3.85
CA ASP A 97 6.33 14.64 4.27
C ASP A 97 4.84 15.06 4.28
N THR A 98 3.91 14.17 3.90
CA THR A 98 2.48 14.47 3.87
C THR A 98 1.77 13.88 5.08
N GLU A 99 1.01 14.73 5.77
CA GLU A 99 0.18 14.34 6.91
C GLU A 99 -1.27 14.75 6.68
N LEU A 100 -2.18 13.83 6.98
CA LEU A 100 -3.62 14.05 6.92
C LEU A 100 -4.28 13.36 8.11
N THR A 101 -5.27 14.00 8.72
CA THR A 101 -6.06 13.29 9.73
C THR A 101 -6.87 12.18 9.07
N MET A 102 -7.16 11.11 9.81
CA MET A 102 -8.03 10.04 9.31
C MET A 102 -9.39 10.59 8.90
N ALA A 103 -9.94 11.57 9.63
CA ALA A 103 -11.21 12.22 9.31
C ALA A 103 -11.19 12.87 7.91
N GLU A 104 -10.16 13.68 7.62
CA GLU A 104 -10.00 14.31 6.31
C GLU A 104 -9.75 13.27 5.21
N ALA A 105 -8.90 12.27 5.50
CA ALA A 105 -8.54 11.22 4.57
C ALA A 105 -9.74 10.32 4.21
N VAL A 106 -10.70 10.11 5.13
CA VAL A 106 -11.94 9.35 4.85
C VAL A 106 -13.00 10.18 4.16
N GLU A 107 -13.13 11.46 4.52
CA GLU A 107 -14.10 12.36 3.90
C GLU A 107 -13.81 12.53 2.42
N ALA A 108 -12.54 12.74 2.04
CA ALA A 108 -12.11 12.89 0.66
C ALA A 108 -12.46 11.68 -0.23
N ARG A 109 -12.64 10.48 0.36
CA ARG A 109 -13.00 9.23 -0.32
C ARG A 109 -14.45 8.79 -0.07
N GLY A 110 -15.28 9.63 0.57
CA GLY A 110 -16.68 9.30 0.85
C GLY A 110 -16.86 8.10 1.79
N SER A 111 -15.95 7.93 2.76
CA SER A 111 -15.97 6.86 3.75
C SER A 111 -16.09 7.42 5.17
N THR A 112 -16.07 6.53 6.16
CA THR A 112 -16.02 6.88 7.58
C THR A 112 -14.74 6.35 8.21
N VAL A 113 -14.39 6.90 9.37
CA VAL A 113 -13.24 6.42 10.17
C VAL A 113 -13.47 4.96 10.56
N GLU A 114 -14.66 4.61 11.04
CA GLU A 114 -15.05 3.24 11.39
C GLU A 114 -14.88 2.27 10.21
N ALA A 115 -15.47 2.57 9.05
CA ALA A 115 -15.39 1.70 7.88
C ALA A 115 -13.95 1.54 7.37
N THR A 116 -13.12 2.57 7.56
CA THR A 116 -11.70 2.48 7.24
C THR A 116 -10.95 1.63 8.23
N CYS A 117 -11.16 1.81 9.53
CA CYS A 117 -10.55 0.99 10.58
C CYS A 117 -10.86 -0.50 10.37
N GLN A 118 -12.12 -0.83 10.09
CA GLN A 118 -12.54 -2.21 9.81
C GLN A 118 -11.88 -2.78 8.55
N GLN A 119 -11.65 -1.97 7.52
CA GLN A 119 -10.91 -2.41 6.34
C GLN A 119 -9.42 -2.64 6.62
N ILE A 120 -8.79 -1.79 7.42
CA ILE A 120 -7.38 -1.96 7.82
C ILE A 120 -7.25 -3.23 8.67
N GLU A 121 -8.13 -3.42 9.64
CA GLU A 121 -8.19 -4.64 10.46
C GLU A 121 -8.35 -5.88 9.59
N ALA A 122 -9.29 -5.88 8.64
CA ALA A 122 -9.49 -7.01 7.73
C ALA A 122 -8.20 -7.34 6.95
N ALA A 123 -7.53 -6.32 6.40
CA ALA A 123 -6.30 -6.51 5.65
C ALA A 123 -5.16 -7.10 6.50
N VAL A 124 -5.00 -6.64 7.75
CA VAL A 124 -3.98 -7.18 8.65
C VAL A 124 -4.34 -8.60 9.10
N ASN A 125 -5.62 -8.86 9.39
CA ASN A 125 -6.10 -10.19 9.79
C ASN A 125 -6.00 -11.23 8.67
N GLU A 126 -6.03 -10.82 7.39
CA GLU A 126 -5.75 -11.72 6.26
C GLU A 126 -4.28 -12.21 6.28
N ILE A 127 -3.36 -11.38 6.76
CA ILE A 127 -1.93 -11.69 6.81
C ILE A 127 -1.57 -12.40 8.11
N ALA A 128 -2.26 -12.11 9.22
CA ALA A 128 -1.94 -12.62 10.56
C ALA A 128 -1.67 -14.15 10.63
N PRO A 129 -2.43 -15.04 9.96
CA PRO A 129 -2.15 -16.48 9.97
C PRO A 129 -0.82 -16.89 9.33
N SER A 130 -0.23 -16.02 8.51
CA SER A 130 1.07 -16.25 7.86
C SER A 130 2.25 -15.71 8.66
N LEU A 131 1.99 -14.98 9.73
CA LEU A 131 3.04 -14.43 10.59
C LEU A 131 3.66 -15.55 11.45
N PRO A 132 4.95 -15.45 11.77
CA PRO A 132 5.55 -16.32 12.76
C PRO A 132 4.77 -16.24 14.07
N ALA A 133 4.61 -17.37 14.76
CA ALA A 133 4.05 -17.34 16.11
C ALA A 133 4.92 -16.42 16.99
N GLY A 134 4.27 -15.46 17.67
CA GLY A 134 4.89 -14.56 18.63
C GLY A 134 5.44 -15.25 19.88
#